data_AF-A0AAN6EDE9-F1
#
_entry.id   AF-A0AAN6EDE9-F1
#
_cell.length_a   1.000
_cell.length_b   1.000
_cell.length_c   1.000
_cell.angle_alpha   90.00
_cell.angle_beta   90.00
_cell.angle_gamma   90.00
#
_symmetry.space_group_name_H-M   'P 1'
#
loop_
_entity.id
_entity.type
_entity.pdbx_description
1 polymer ?
#
loop_
_entity_poly.entity_id
_entity_poly.type
_entity_poly.pdbx_seq_one_letter_code
_entity_poly.pdbx_strand_id
1 'polypeptide(L)'
;MDQALSAKDLSKLSSLGHFLKGSSATIGVKKVQECCKHIQFLGKLHNMDGQGSVDEDEALKLIAKELKVGKEEYEKANEFLGFFYETDFTDQDAKEPSN
;
A
#
# COMPACT_ATOMS: atom_id res chain seq x y z
N MET A 1 5.93 -2.85 -4.20
CA MET A 1 5.52 -3.84 -3.17
C MET A 1 5.48 -5.26 -3.70
N ASP A 2 5.04 -5.49 -4.94
CA ASP A 2 4.94 -6.84 -5.53
C ASP A 2 6.23 -7.65 -5.45
N GLN A 3 7.39 -7.04 -5.73
CA GLN A 3 8.69 -7.70 -5.62
C GLN A 3 8.98 -8.21 -4.20
N ALA A 4 8.68 -7.40 -3.18
CA ALA A 4 8.87 -7.79 -1.78
C ALA A 4 7.91 -8.92 -1.38
N LEU A 5 6.69 -8.92 -1.92
CA LEU A 5 5.72 -10.00 -1.74
C LEU A 5 6.17 -11.31 -2.41
N SER A 6 6.69 -11.24 -3.64
CA SER A 6 7.28 -12.41 -4.32
C SER A 6 8.51 -12.96 -3.60
N ALA A 7 9.32 -12.09 -3.00
CA ALA A 7 10.46 -12.46 -2.15
C ALA A 7 10.06 -12.90 -0.73
N LYS A 8 8.77 -12.82 -0.37
CA LYS A 8 8.25 -13.04 0.98
C LYS A 8 8.97 -12.22 2.07
N ASP A 9 9.46 -11.03 1.72
CA ASP A 9 10.19 -10.16 2.63
C ASP A 9 9.21 -9.31 3.47
N LEU A 10 8.77 -9.87 4.59
CA LEU A 10 7.84 -9.23 5.53
C LEU A 10 8.37 -7.89 6.09
N SER A 11 9.68 -7.83 6.36
CA SER A 11 10.32 -6.62 6.88
C SER A 11 10.27 -5.49 5.86
N LYS A 12 10.57 -5.80 4.60
CA LYS A 12 10.47 -4.85 3.49
C LYS A 12 9.02 -4.46 3.23
N LEU A 13 8.07 -5.40 3.28
CA LEU A 13 6.64 -5.11 3.16
C LEU A 13 6.16 -4.15 4.25
N SER A 14 6.56 -4.37 5.51
CA SER A 14 6.22 -3.48 6.62
C SER A 14 6.78 -2.08 6.42
N SER A 15 8.04 -1.99 6.00
CA SER A 15 8.74 -0.72 5.73
C SER A 15 8.09 0.06 4.60
N LEU A 16 7.73 -0.61 3.50
CA LEU A 16 7.01 0.00 2.38
C LEU A 16 5.60 0.45 2.79
N GLY A 17 4.89 -0.36 3.59
CA GLY A 17 3.58 -0.01 4.13
C GLY A 17 3.65 1.24 5.01
N HIS A 18 4.67 1.35 5.84
CA HIS A 18 4.90 2.55 6.65
C HIS A 18 5.12 3.80 5.78
N PHE A 19 5.96 3.72 4.77
CA PHE A 19 6.28 4.83 3.86
C PHE A 19 5.04 5.29 3.07
N LEU A 20 4.33 4.37 2.42
CA LEU A 20 3.16 4.70 1.61
C LEU A 20 1.97 5.18 2.47
N LYS A 21 1.84 4.67 3.70
CA LYS A 21 0.85 5.18 4.67
C LYS A 21 1.07 6.68 4.94
N GLY A 22 2.33 7.09 5.17
CA GLY A 22 2.67 8.50 5.39
C GLY A 22 2.31 9.36 4.18
N SER A 23 2.75 8.93 3.00
CA SER A 23 2.52 9.66 1.74
C SER A 23 1.02 9.80 1.43
N SER A 24 0.25 8.72 1.57
CA SER A 24 -1.20 8.70 1.28
C SER A 24 -2.01 9.54 2.27
N ALA A 25 -1.57 9.61 3.54
CA ALA A 25 -2.21 10.43 4.57
C ALA A 25 -2.09 11.93 4.25
N THR A 26 -0.94 12.38 3.73
CA THR A 26 -0.70 13.79 3.39
C THR A 26 -1.61 14.30 2.29
N ILE A 27 -1.90 13.48 1.28
CA ILE A 27 -2.76 13.84 0.14
C ILE A 27 -4.25 13.60 0.46
N GLY A 28 -4.55 12.89 1.56
CA GLY A 28 -5.91 12.63 2.02
C GLY A 28 -6.57 11.39 1.39
N VAL A 29 -5.78 10.49 0.79
CA VAL A 29 -6.28 9.25 0.17
C VAL A 29 -6.44 8.17 1.24
N LYS A 30 -7.48 8.31 2.06
CA LYS A 30 -7.68 7.52 3.30
C LYS A 30 -7.70 6.00 3.09
N LYS A 31 -8.33 5.51 2.02
CA LYS A 31 -8.44 4.06 1.79
C LYS A 31 -7.10 3.43 1.42
N VAL A 32 -6.29 4.11 0.60
CA VAL A 32 -4.92 3.67 0.29
C VAL A 32 -4.07 3.70 1.57
N GLN A 33 -4.23 4.74 2.40
CA GLN A 33 -3.59 4.81 3.71
C GLN A 33 -3.96 3.63 4.62
N GLU A 34 -5.23 3.22 4.67
CA GLU A 34 -5.70 2.08 5.45
C GLU A 34 -5.09 0.76 4.97
N CYS A 35 -5.10 0.49 3.66
CA CYS A 35 -4.42 -0.68 3.09
C CYS A 35 -2.93 -0.70 3.45
N CYS A 36 -2.25 0.46 3.35
CA CYS A 36 -0.84 0.57 3.71
C CYS A 36 -0.58 0.32 5.20
N LYS A 37 -1.51 0.71 6.08
CA LYS A 37 -1.47 0.40 7.52
C LYS A 37 -1.64 -1.10 7.77
N HIS A 38 -2.57 -1.77 7.09
CA HIS A 38 -2.73 -3.23 7.21
C HIS A 38 -1.46 -3.97 6.78
N ILE A 39 -0.90 -3.61 5.62
CA ILE A 39 0.36 -4.20 5.13
C ILE A 39 1.51 -3.94 6.12
N GLN A 40 1.55 -2.76 6.75
CA GLN A 40 2.53 -2.45 7.79
C GLN A 40 2.45 -3.45 8.96
N PHE A 41 1.25 -3.70 9.48
CA PHE A 41 1.05 -4.60 10.63
C PHE A 41 1.22 -6.08 10.27
N LEU A 42 0.67 -6.52 9.14
CA LEU A 42 0.85 -7.89 8.66
C LEU A 42 2.33 -8.20 8.39
N GLY A 43 3.10 -7.24 7.89
CA GLY A 43 4.56 -7.38 7.72
C GLY A 43 5.33 -7.49 9.06
N LYS A 44 4.70 -7.18 10.19
CA LYS A 44 5.23 -7.44 11.54
C LYS A 44 4.65 -8.69 12.17
N LEU A 45 3.93 -9.51 11.41
CA LEU A 45 3.18 -10.67 11.89
C LEU A 45 2.12 -10.30 12.94
N HIS A 46 1.54 -9.11 12.83
CA HIS A 46 0.39 -8.70 13.64
C HIS A 46 -0.89 -8.73 12.79
N ASN A 47 -2.05 -8.83 13.44
CA ASN A 47 -3.32 -8.69 12.74
C ASN A 47 -3.51 -7.25 12.20
N MET A 48 -4.54 -7.06 11.37
CA MET A 48 -4.83 -5.78 10.70
C MET A 48 -5.15 -4.62 11.65
N ASP A 49 -5.60 -4.92 12.87
CA ASP A 49 -5.82 -3.93 13.95
C ASP A 49 -4.54 -3.60 14.74
N GLY A 50 -3.44 -4.31 14.45
CA GLY A 50 -2.17 -4.21 15.15
C GLY A 50 -2.11 -5.00 16.47
N GLN A 51 -3.13 -5.80 16.78
CA GLN A 51 -3.24 -6.58 18.01
C GLN A 51 -3.17 -8.09 17.74
N GLY A 52 -2.51 -8.82 18.63
CA GLY A 52 -2.28 -10.26 18.43
C GLY A 52 -1.30 -10.54 17.29
N SER A 53 -1.10 -11.83 17.02
CA SER A 53 -0.16 -12.32 16.02
C SER A 53 -0.88 -13.11 14.93
N VAL A 54 -0.30 -13.11 13.74
CA VAL A 54 -0.74 -13.90 12.59
C VAL A 54 0.43 -14.76 12.08
N ASP A 55 0.14 -15.95 11.59
CA ASP A 55 1.17 -16.82 10.99
C ASP A 55 1.72 -16.19 9.70
N GLU A 56 2.98 -16.46 9.39
CA GLU A 56 3.66 -15.90 8.22
C GLU A 56 2.94 -16.21 6.90
N ASP A 57 2.50 -17.45 6.70
CA ASP A 57 1.78 -17.85 5.49
C ASP A 57 0.41 -17.18 5.38
N GLU A 58 -0.25 -16.93 6.51
CA GLU A 58 -1.52 -16.19 6.53
C GLU A 58 -1.29 -14.70 6.29
N ALA A 59 -0.27 -14.11 6.92
CA ALA A 59 0.15 -12.73 6.71
C ALA A 59 0.44 -12.45 5.23
N LEU A 60 1.18 -13.32 4.55
CA LEU A 60 1.49 -13.17 3.12
C LEU A 60 0.23 -13.22 2.25
N LYS A 61 -0.73 -14.11 2.55
CA LYS A 61 -2.02 -14.17 1.84
C LYS A 61 -2.85 -12.90 2.05
N LEU A 62 -2.90 -12.43 3.30
CA LEU A 62 -3.61 -11.20 3.64
C LEU A 62 -2.96 -9.97 3.00
N ILE A 63 -1.63 -9.88 3.00
CA ILE A 63 -0.88 -8.81 2.32
C ILE A 63 -1.16 -8.84 0.81
N ALA A 64 -1.19 -10.01 0.18
CA ALA A 64 -1.51 -10.13 -1.25
C ALA A 64 -2.92 -9.60 -1.55
N LYS A 65 -3.90 -9.92 -0.69
CA LYS A 65 -5.27 -9.42 -0.80
C LYS A 65 -5.33 -7.90 -0.59
N GLU A 66 -4.71 -7.38 0.46
CA GLU A 66 -4.66 -5.95 0.76
C GLU A 66 -3.94 -5.15 -0.33
N LEU A 67 -2.89 -5.71 -0.94
CA LEU A 67 -2.18 -5.07 -2.03
C LEU A 67 -3.05 -4.95 -3.28
N LYS A 68 -3.88 -5.96 -3.57
CA LYS A 68 -4.85 -5.89 -4.66
C LYS A 68 -5.87 -4.77 -4.40
N VAL A 69 -6.46 -4.74 -3.21
CA VAL A 69 -7.42 -3.68 -2.81
C VAL A 69 -6.76 -2.30 -2.86
N GLY A 70 -5.52 -2.18 -2.37
CA GLY A 70 -4.77 -0.93 -2.40
C GLY A 70 -4.52 -0.39 -3.80
N LYS A 71 -4.29 -1.27 -4.79
CA LYS A 71 -4.17 -0.89 -6.22
C LYS A 71 -5.50 -0.38 -6.78
N GLU A 72 -6.60 -1.09 -6.52
CA GLU A 72 -7.93 -0.68 -6.96
C GLU A 72 -8.34 0.69 -6.36
N GLU A 73 -8.04 0.93 -5.08
CA GLU A 73 -8.32 2.22 -4.44
C GLU A 73 -7.35 3.33 -4.89
N TYR A 74 -6.11 2.98 -5.25
CA TYR A 74 -5.18 3.91 -5.88
C TYR A 74 -5.67 4.37 -7.24
N GLU A 75 -6.11 3.45 -8.11
CA GLU A 75 -6.66 3.79 -9.43
C GLU A 75 -7.87 4.72 -9.30
N LYS A 76 -8.81 4.41 -8.41
CA LYS A 76 -9.96 5.31 -8.13
C LYS A 76 -9.54 6.69 -7.63
N ALA A 77 -8.52 6.74 -6.77
CA ALA A 77 -7.98 8.01 -6.28
C ALA A 77 -7.30 8.80 -7.41
N ASN A 78 -6.55 8.11 -8.27
CA ASN A 78 -5.87 8.70 -9.42
C ASN A 78 -6.89 9.28 -10.42
N GLU A 79 -7.94 8.53 -10.76
CA GLU A 79 -9.04 9.00 -11.62
C GLU A 79 -9.75 10.22 -11.01
N PHE A 80 -10.08 10.16 -9.72
CA PHE A 80 -10.76 11.27 -9.03
C PHE A 80 -9.90 12.54 -8.99
N LEU A 81 -8.62 12.40 -8.64
CA LEU A 81 -7.70 13.53 -8.62
C LEU A 81 -7.46 14.06 -10.04
N GLY A 82 -7.35 13.18 -11.03
CA GLY A 82 -7.18 13.59 -12.42
C GLY A 82 -8.37 14.40 -12.93
N PHE A 83 -9.59 13.95 -12.63
CA PHE A 83 -10.80 14.73 -12.87
C PHE A 83 -10.78 16.08 -12.15
N PHE A 84 -10.40 16.12 -10.87
CA PHE A 84 -10.39 17.34 -10.07
C PHE A 84 -9.37 18.38 -10.56
N TYR A 85 -8.21 17.92 -11.04
CA TYR A 85 -7.13 18.77 -11.55
C TYR A 85 -7.16 18.97 -13.07
N GLU A 86 -8.19 18.45 -13.76
CA GLU A 86 -8.29 18.45 -15.23
C GLU A 86 -7.01 17.93 -15.91
N THR A 87 -6.41 16.90 -15.31
CA THR A 87 -5.12 16.34 -15.70
C THR A 87 -5.22 14.82 -15.77
N ASP A 88 -4.67 14.22 -16.83
CA ASP A 88 -4.51 12.77 -16.89
C ASP A 88 -3.20 12.37 -16.22
N PHE A 89 -3.27 11.78 -15.03
CA PHE A 89 -2.12 11.18 -14.38
C PHE A 89 -1.80 9.83 -15.02
N THR A 90 -0.65 9.76 -15.70
CA THR A 90 -0.18 8.54 -16.35
C THR A 90 0.86 7.82 -15.49
N ASP A 91 1.07 6.53 -15.72
CA ASP A 91 2.12 5.77 -15.02
C ASP A 91 3.55 6.33 -15.24
N GLN A 92 3.74 7.22 -16.22
CA GLN A 92 5.01 7.93 -16.42
C GLN A 92 5.25 8.99 -15.33
N ASP A 93 4.18 9.56 -14.78
CA ASP A 93 4.23 10.57 -13.71
C ASP A 93 4.53 9.95 -12.33
N ALA A 94 4.35 8.63 -12.20
CA ALA A 94 4.64 7.86 -10.98
C ALA A 94 6.10 7.37 -10.87
N LYS A 95 6.93 7.55 -11.90
CA LYS A 95 8.37 7.26 -11.80
C LYS A 95 9.03 8.39 -11.02
N GLU A 96 9.62 8.08 -9.87
CA GLU A 96 10.44 9.00 -9.09
C GLU A 96 11.41 9.78 -10.01
N PRO A 97 11.64 11.08 -9.77
CA PRO A 97 12.70 11.81 -10.44
C PRO A 97 14.01 11.06 -10.21
N SER A 98 14.66 10.69 -11.31
CA SER A 98 15.99 10.12 -11.29
C SER A 98 16.93 11.16 -10.68
N ASN A 99 17.38 10.91 -9.46
CA ASN A 99 18.45 11.67 -8.82
C ASN A 99 19.48 10.71 -8.27
#